data_AF-A0A4Z1C9R3-F1
#
_entry.id   AF-A0A4Z1C9R3-F1
#
_cell.length_a   1.000
_cell.length_b   1.000
_cell.length_c   1.000
_cell.angle_alpha   90.00
_cell.angle_beta   90.00
_cell.angle_gamma   90.00
#
_symmetry.space_group_name_H-M   'P 1'
#
loop_
_entity.id
_entity.type
_entity.pdbx_description
1 polymer ?
#
loop_
_entity_poly.entity_id
_entity_poly.type
_entity_poly.pdbx_seq_one_letter_code
_entity_poly.pdbx_strand_id
1 'polypeptide(L)' 'MTPDTPLTPAEDDEVLAAELALGLLDGAVAEAAVARLSQDPGFARAVRGWQERLAGLAEGLTPVMA' A
#
# COMPACT_ATOMS: atom_id res chain seq x y z
N MET A 1 -18.60 12.07 11.31
CA MET A 1 -19.02 10.95 10.46
C MET A 1 -19.07 11.49 9.04
N THR A 2 -17.94 11.44 8.33
CA THR A 2 -17.92 11.69 6.89
C THR A 2 -18.80 10.64 6.22
N PRO A 3 -19.63 10.99 5.22
CA PRO A 3 -20.50 10.02 4.56
C PRO A 3 -19.65 8.89 3.95
N ASP A 4 -20.18 7.67 3.97
CA ASP A 4 -19.75 6.53 3.14
C ASP A 4 -19.85 6.92 1.66
N THR A 5 -18.92 7.75 1.19
CA THR A 5 -18.77 8.07 -0.21
C THR A 5 -17.98 6.93 -0.81
N PRO A 6 -18.53 6.19 -1.78
CA PRO A 6 -17.79 5.13 -2.43
C PRO A 6 -16.53 5.72 -3.07
N LEU A 7 -15.42 5.01 -2.90
CA LEU A 7 -14.14 5.40 -3.50
C LEU A 7 -14.27 5.42 -5.03
N THR A 8 -13.60 6.39 -5.64
CA THR A 8 -13.35 6.36 -7.07
C THR A 8 -12.32 5.27 -7.40
N PRO A 9 -12.27 4.76 -8.64
CA PRO A 9 -11.30 3.72 -9.02
C PRO A 9 -9.84 4.14 -8.78
N ALA A 10 -9.53 5.43 -8.88
CA ALA A 10 -8.19 5.94 -8.60
C ALA A 10 -7.87 5.92 -7.09
N GLU A 11 -8.86 6.17 -6.24
CA GLU A 11 -8.70 6.07 -4.78
C GLU A 11 -8.61 4.61 -4.34
N ASP A 12 -9.35 3.69 -4.97
CA ASP A 12 -9.21 2.25 -4.74
C ASP A 12 -7.79 1.76 -5.07
N ASP A 13 -7.20 2.24 -6.18
CA ASP A 13 -5.83 1.91 -6.55
C ASP A 13 -4.79 2.41 -5.53
N GLU A 14 -4.98 3.63 -5.00
CA GLU A 14 -4.14 4.19 -3.95
C GLU A 14 -4.28 3.43 -2.62
N VAL A 15 -5.50 3.01 -2.26
CA VAL A 15 -5.76 2.17 -1.08
C VAL A 15 -5.09 0.81 -1.24
N LEU A 16 -5.27 0.14 -2.37
CA LEU A 16 -4.65 -1.15 -2.65
C LEU A 16 -3.11 -1.06 -2.60
N ALA A 17 -2.54 0.04 -3.11
CA ALA A 17 -1.11 0.29 -3.02
C ALA A 17 -0.63 0.46 -1.57
N ALA A 18 -1.41 1.16 -0.73
CA ALA A 18 -1.12 1.32 0.69
C ALA A 18 -1.20 -0.01 1.45
N GLU A 19 -2.24 -0.81 1.20
CA GLU A 19 -2.44 -2.12 1.81
C GLU A 19 -1.31 -3.09 1.45
N LEU A 20 -0.88 -3.08 0.18
CA LEU A 20 0.27 -3.87 -0.26
C LEU A 20 1.57 -3.40 0.41
N ALA A 21 1.79 -2.08 0.53
CA ALA A 21 2.98 -1.53 1.18
C ALA A 21 3.03 -1.84 2.69
N LEU A 22 1.88 -1.90 3.35
CA LEU A 22 1.74 -2.27 4.77
C LEU A 22 1.75 -3.79 5.00
N GLY A 23 1.61 -4.60 3.94
CA GLY A 23 1.52 -6.05 4.04
C GLY A 23 0.20 -6.56 4.63
N LEU A 24 -0.91 -5.85 4.36
CA LEU A 24 -2.25 -6.19 4.88
C LEU A 24 -3.05 -7.11 3.95
N LEU A 25 -2.54 -7.38 2.75
CA LEU A 25 -3.19 -8.22 1.76
C LEU A 25 -2.87 -9.70 2.00
N ASP A 26 -3.87 -10.55 1.82
CA ASP A 26 -3.75 -12.00 1.98
C ASP A 26 -4.19 -12.78 0.73
N GLY A 27 -3.64 -13.99 0.57
CA GLY A 27 -4.03 -14.97 -0.44
C GLY A 27 -4.01 -14.43 -1.87
N ALA A 28 -5.08 -14.69 -2.61
CA ALA A 28 -5.17 -14.35 -4.04
C ALA A 28 -5.08 -12.84 -4.31
N VAL A 29 -5.50 -11.99 -3.37
CA VAL A 29 -5.44 -10.52 -3.54
C VAL A 29 -4.00 -10.04 -3.46
N ALA A 30 -3.21 -10.58 -2.52
CA ALA A 30 -1.78 -10.29 -2.44
C ALA A 30 -1.04 -10.73 -3.70
N GLU A 31 -1.31 -11.96 -4.19
CA GLU A 31 -0.69 -12.47 -5.42
C GLU A 31 -1.02 -11.60 -6.63
N ALA A 32 -2.28 -11.19 -6.79
CA ALA A 32 -2.70 -10.31 -7.87
C ALA A 32 -2.04 -8.92 -7.80
N ALA A 33 -1.96 -8.34 -6.60
CA ALA A 33 -1.31 -7.04 -6.39
C ALA A 33 0.21 -7.09 -6.66
N VAL A 34 0.87 -8.17 -6.26
CA VAL A 34 2.28 -8.43 -6.57
C VAL A 34 2.51 -8.66 -8.06
N ALA A 35 1.63 -9.41 -8.73
CA ALA A 35 1.70 -9.55 -10.18
C ALA A 35 1.54 -8.18 -10.87
N ARG A 36 0.57 -7.37 -10.43
CA ARG A 36 0.31 -6.03 -10.95
C ARG A 36 1.50 -5.08 -10.79
N LEU A 37 2.27 -5.17 -9.70
CA LEU A 37 3.53 -4.39 -9.54
C LEU A 37 4.49 -4.51 -10.72
N SER A 38 4.56 -5.69 -11.36
CA SER A 38 5.43 -5.92 -12.50
C SER A 38 4.87 -5.45 -13.84
N GLN A 39 3.54 -5.27 -13.93
CA GLN A 39 2.81 -4.99 -15.17
C GLN A 39 2.35 -3.53 -15.27
N ASP A 40 2.18 -2.84 -14.14
CA ASP A 40 1.64 -1.49 -14.06
C ASP A 40 2.65 -0.53 -13.39
N PRO A 41 3.39 0.28 -14.19
CA PRO A 41 4.34 1.24 -13.65
C PRO A 41 3.71 2.35 -12.79
N GLY A 42 2.42 2.66 -13.01
CA GLY A 42 1.68 3.65 -12.21
C GLY A 42 1.43 3.13 -10.81
N PHE A 43 0.90 1.91 -10.73
CA PHE A 43 0.70 1.21 -9.46
C PHE A 43 2.02 0.99 -8.71
N ALA A 44 3.08 0.58 -9.41
CA ALA A 44 4.42 0.45 -8.82
C ALA A 44 4.93 1.75 -8.20
N ARG A 45 4.64 2.91 -8.81
CA ARG A 45 5.00 4.22 -8.28
C ARG A 45 4.19 4.58 -7.02
N ALA A 46 2.90 4.26 -7.00
CA ALA A 46 2.05 4.48 -5.83
C ALA A 46 2.55 3.65 -4.62
N VAL A 47 2.84 2.36 -4.84
CA VAL A 47 3.38 1.47 -3.79
C VAL A 47 4.73 1.99 -3.27
N ARG A 48 5.63 2.43 -4.16
CA ARG A 48 6.91 3.06 -3.78
C ARG A 48 6.69 4.32 -2.92
N GLY A 49 5.76 5.19 -3.31
CA GLY A 49 5.45 6.41 -2.55
C GLY A 49 4.94 6.10 -1.14
N TRP A 50 4.16 5.03 -0.96
CA TRP A 50 3.77 4.55 0.35
C TRP A 50 4.94 3.97 1.14
N GLN A 51 5.77 3.14 0.52
CA GLN A 51 6.99 2.59 1.15
C GLN A 51 7.92 3.68 1.67
N GLU A 52 8.16 4.74 0.88
CA GLU A 52 8.97 5.90 1.30
C GLU A 52 8.36 6.63 2.50
N ARG A 53 7.04 6.83 2.49
CA ARG A 53 6.32 7.49 3.59
C ARG A 53 6.39 6.67 4.87
N LEU A 54 6.26 5.34 4.77
CA LEU A 54 6.34 4.42 5.89
C LEU A 54 7.77 4.24 6.42
N ALA A 55 8.77 4.24 5.53
CA ALA A 55 10.18 4.17 5.92
C ALA A 55 10.56 5.33 6.85
N GLY A 56 10.13 6.55 6.55
CA GLY A 56 10.37 7.70 7.44
C GLY A 56 9.73 7.55 8.82
N LEU A 57 8.57 6.89 8.93
CA LEU A 57 7.97 6.55 10.23
C LEU A 57 8.78 5.47 10.95
N ALA A 58 9.27 4.48 10.20
CA ALA A 58 10.03 3.37 10.75
C ALA A 58 11.40 3.78 11.30
N GLU A 59 12.09 4.71 10.63
CA GLU A 59 13.39 5.25 11.08
C GLU A 59 13.32 5.96 12.43
N GLY A 60 12.17 6.53 12.78
CA GLY A 60 11.94 7.18 14.08
C GLY A 60 11.60 6.22 15.23
N LEU A 61 11.37 4.94 14.95
CA LEU A 61 11.03 3.95 15.97
C LEU A 61 12.28 3.52 16.73
N THR A 62 12.19 3.46 18.06
CA THR A 62 13.23 2.83 18.88
C THR A 62 13.05 1.31 18.80
N PRO A 63 14.03 0.54 18.29
CA PRO A 63 13.90 -0.91 18.20
C PRO A 63 13.81 -1.54 19.59
N VAL A 64 12.85 -2.46 19.76
CA VAL A 64 12.80 -3.34 20.93
C VAL A 64 13.42 -4.67 20.56
N MET A 65 14.56 -4.99 21.17
CA MET A 65 15.19 -6.30 21.02
C MET A 65 14.55 -7.25 22.05
N ALA A 66 13.96 -8.34 21.57
CA ALA A 66 13.42 -9.42 22.41
C ALA A 66 14.52 -10.41 22.82
#